data_AF-A0A933G370-F1
#
_entry.id   AF-A0A933G370-F1
#
_cell.length_a   1.000
_cell.length_b   1.000
_cell.length_c   1.000
_cell.angle_alpha   90.00
_cell.angle_beta   90.00
_cell.angle_gamma   90.00
#
_symmetry.space_group_name_H-M   'P 1'
#
loop_
_entity.id
_entity.type
_entity.pdbx_description
1 polymer ?
#
loop_
_entity_poly.entity_id
_entity_poly.type
_entity_poly.pdbx_seq_one_letter_code
_entity_poly.pdbx_strand_id
1 'polypeptide(L)'
;MEESRSWGVPATRDSEDYHLDLWVDVSDVYDRWVDACREHQLLRGEISFDYLHYYGGLAAKRGAEIGVKRAVTVSLPPISRQRKVDFFPVDSEPVLIF
;
A
#
# COMPACT_ATOMS: atom_id res chain seq x y z
N MET A 1 -29.22 -2.24 17.20
CA MET A 1 -27.79 -2.26 17.56
C MET A 1 -27.29 -3.63 17.16
N GLU A 2 -26.95 -3.79 15.88
CA GLU A 2 -26.48 -5.06 15.34
C GLU A 2 -24.95 -5.00 15.31
N GLU A 3 -24.32 -5.79 16.17
CA GLU A 3 -22.88 -5.95 16.25
C GLU A 3 -22.42 -6.75 15.01
N SER A 4 -22.00 -6.03 13.97
CA SER A 4 -21.40 -6.61 12.77
C SER A 4 -20.07 -7.27 13.15
N ARG A 5 -20.12 -8.56 13.44
CA ARG A 5 -18.95 -9.43 13.49
C ARG A 5 -18.38 -9.56 12.08
N SER A 6 -17.53 -8.61 11.70
CA SER A 6 -16.66 -8.68 10.52
C SER A 6 -15.66 -9.83 10.72
N TRP A 7 -16.09 -11.04 10.36
CA TRP A 7 -15.19 -12.18 10.26
C TRP A 7 -14.38 -12.06 8.97
N GLY A 8 -13.10 -11.73 9.10
CA GLY A 8 -12.02 -12.27 8.26
C GLY A 8 -11.93 -11.82 6.80
N VAL A 9 -12.68 -10.80 6.36
CA VAL A 9 -12.44 -10.23 5.03
C VAL A 9 -11.15 -9.38 5.11
N PRO A 10 -10.09 -9.70 4.35
CA PRO A 10 -8.91 -8.86 4.32
C PRO A 10 -9.33 -7.47 3.83
N ALA A 11 -8.93 -6.43 4.56
CA ALA A 11 -9.24 -5.05 4.19
C ALA A 11 -8.69 -4.79 2.79
N THR A 12 -9.58 -4.77 1.79
CA THR A 12 -9.25 -4.29 0.46
C THR A 12 -9.25 -2.76 0.50
N ARG A 13 -8.56 -2.10 -0.44
CA ARG A 13 -8.50 -0.63 -0.50
C ARG A 13 -9.89 0.04 -0.38
N ASP A 14 -10.93 -0.66 -0.82
CA ASP A 14 -12.30 -0.15 -0.88
C ASP A 14 -13.16 -0.56 0.34
N SER A 15 -12.58 -1.18 1.37
CA SER A 15 -13.25 -1.44 2.65
C SER A 15 -13.13 -0.24 3.60
N GLU A 16 -14.16 0.01 4.40
CA GLU A 16 -14.16 1.08 5.42
C GLU A 16 -13.03 0.92 6.46
N ASP A 17 -12.51 -0.31 6.61
CA ASP A 17 -11.44 -0.65 7.55
C ASP A 17 -10.02 -0.55 6.96
N TYR A 18 -9.88 -0.09 5.70
CA TYR A 18 -8.57 0.03 5.07
C TYR A 18 -7.86 1.31 5.51
N HIS A 19 -6.78 1.13 6.26
CA HIS A 19 -5.87 2.19 6.64
C HIS A 19 -4.52 2.00 5.94
N LEU A 20 -3.92 3.11 5.52
CA LEU A 20 -2.56 3.14 4.99
C LEU A 20 -1.60 3.08 6.19
N ASP A 21 -1.38 1.89 6.73
CA ASP A 21 -0.58 1.73 7.96
C ASP A 21 0.92 1.70 7.69
N LEU A 22 1.33 1.10 6.56
CA LEU A 22 2.74 0.96 6.20
C LEU A 22 2.95 1.29 4.73
N TRP A 23 4.00 2.08 4.45
CA TRP A 23 4.56 2.26 3.13
C TRP A 23 5.77 1.36 2.98
N VAL A 24 5.84 0.65 1.86
CA VAL A 24 6.95 -0.22 1.51
C VAL A 24 7.59 0.33 0.24
N ASP A 25 8.86 0.70 0.32
CA ASP A 25 9.64 1.04 -0.86
C ASP A 25 9.79 -0.21 -1.74
N VAL A 26 9.33 -0.10 -2.98
CA VAL A 26 9.39 -1.17 -3.98
C VAL A 26 10.22 -0.75 -5.19
N SER A 27 10.95 0.36 -5.10
CA SER A 27 11.66 0.95 -6.23
C SER A 27 12.59 -0.05 -6.94
N ASP A 28 13.26 -0.91 -6.19
CA ASP A 28 14.21 -1.90 -6.72
C ASP A 28 13.56 -3.14 -7.36
N VAL A 29 12.29 -3.41 -7.02
CA VAL A 29 11.56 -4.62 -7.48
C VAL A 29 10.39 -4.30 -8.41
N TYR A 30 10.06 -3.02 -8.58
CA TYR A 30 8.89 -2.57 -9.31
C TYR A 30 8.88 -3.04 -10.77
N ASP A 31 10.02 -2.97 -11.47
CA ASP A 31 10.10 -3.36 -12.87
C ASP A 31 9.86 -4.86 -13.06
N ARG A 32 10.35 -5.70 -12.12
CA ARG A 32 10.05 -7.14 -12.12
C ARG A 32 8.56 -7.42 -11.94
N TRP A 33 7.89 -6.65 -11.09
CA TRP A 33 6.45 -6.76 -10.91
C TRP A 33 5.70 -6.34 -12.19
N VAL A 34 6.13 -5.27 -12.86
CA VAL A 34 5.57 -4.85 -14.16
C VAL A 34 5.68 -5.95 -15.20
N ASP A 35 6.84 -6.58 -15.32
CA ASP A 35 7.06 -7.67 -16.27
C ASP A 35 6.17 -8.87 -15.97
N ALA A 36 6.01 -9.25 -14.69
CA ALA A 36 5.08 -10.29 -14.29
C ALA A 36 3.61 -9.94 -14.60
N CYS A 37 3.23 -8.66 -14.45
CA CYS A 37 1.87 -8.20 -14.75
C CYS A 37 1.53 -8.32 -16.25
N ARG A 38 2.52 -8.16 -17.14
CA ARG A 38 2.32 -8.25 -18.60
C ARG A 38 1.96 -9.65 -19.08
N GLU A 39 2.23 -10.69 -18.28
CA GLU A 39 1.80 -12.06 -18.58
C GLU A 39 0.29 -12.26 -18.37
N HIS A 40 -0.37 -11.34 -17.65
CA HIS A 40 -1.80 -11.42 -17.38
C HIS A 40 -2.62 -10.45 -18.24
N GLN A 41 -3.56 -11.00 -19.01
CA GLN A 41 -4.37 -10.27 -19.98
C GLN A 41 -5.21 -9.12 -19.37
N LEU A 42 -5.65 -9.27 -18.11
CA LEU A 42 -6.34 -8.21 -17.35
C LEU A 42 -5.45 -6.99 -17.13
N LEU A 43 -4.19 -7.22 -16.77
CA LEU A 43 -3.26 -6.16 -16.39
C LEU A 43 -2.59 -5.49 -17.59
N ARG A 44 -2.60 -6.13 -18.76
CA ARG A 44 -2.21 -5.49 -20.03
C ARG A 44 -3.22 -4.47 -20.56
N GLY A 45 -4.43 -4.40 -20.00
CA GLY A 45 -5.48 -3.47 -20.47
C GLY A 45 -6.14 -3.87 -21.80
N GLU A 46 -5.95 -5.11 -22.27
CA GLU A 46 -6.50 -5.59 -23.55
C GLU A 46 -8.01 -5.87 -23.50
N ILE A 47 -8.56 -6.06 -22.30
CA ILE A 47 -9.95 -6.47 -22.05
C ILE A 47 -10.67 -5.52 -21.09
N SER A 48 -9.99 -4.48 -20.58
CA SER A 48 -10.54 -3.58 -19.57
C SER A 48 -9.74 -2.28 -19.46
N PHE A 49 -9.96 -1.54 -18.38
CA PHE A 49 -9.19 -0.39 -17.93
C PHE A 49 -7.68 -0.69 -17.88
N ASP A 50 -6.84 0.30 -18.17
CA ASP A 50 -5.38 0.17 -18.08
C ASP A 50 -4.92 0.14 -16.61
N TYR A 51 -5.02 -1.04 -16.02
CA TYR A 51 -4.65 -1.29 -14.64
C TYR A 51 -3.17 -1.05 -14.38
N LEU A 52 -2.29 -1.33 -15.35
CA LEU A 52 -0.85 -1.16 -15.17
C LEU A 52 -0.48 0.32 -15.09
N HIS A 53 -1.08 1.16 -15.94
CA HIS A 53 -0.93 2.61 -15.84
C HIS A 53 -1.44 3.13 -14.50
N TYR A 54 -2.64 2.69 -14.08
CA TYR A 54 -3.25 3.10 -12.83
C TYR A 54 -2.41 2.74 -11.60
N TYR A 55 -2.02 1.47 -11.46
CA TYR A 55 -1.21 1.02 -10.33
C TYR A 55 0.19 1.64 -10.36
N GLY A 56 0.72 1.93 -11.56
CA GLY A 56 1.92 2.73 -11.69
C GLY A 56 1.77 4.13 -11.12
N GLY A 57 0.75 4.88 -11.54
CA GLY A 57 0.47 6.21 -10.98
C GLY A 57 0.32 6.18 -9.47
N LEU A 58 -0.39 5.18 -8.94
CA LEU A 58 -0.59 5.00 -7.50
C LEU A 58 0.72 4.72 -6.75
N ALA A 59 1.59 3.86 -7.30
CA ALA A 59 2.89 3.56 -6.72
C ALA A 59 3.82 4.77 -6.73
N ALA A 60 3.76 5.60 -7.77
CA ALA A 60 4.52 6.85 -7.84
C ALA A 60 4.02 7.88 -6.82
N LYS A 61 2.70 8.06 -6.71
CA LYS A 61 2.08 8.96 -5.73
C LYS A 61 2.51 8.61 -4.29
N ARG A 62 2.40 7.32 -3.93
CA ARG A 62 2.82 6.82 -2.60
C ARG A 62 4.31 6.93 -2.38
N GLY A 63 5.12 6.72 -3.42
CA GLY A 63 6.57 6.93 -3.34
C GLY A 63 6.88 8.38 -3.00
N ALA A 64 6.22 9.32 -3.68
CA ALA A 64 6.35 10.73 -3.41
C ALA A 64 5.97 11.10 -1.96
N GLU A 65 4.96 10.45 -1.35
CA GLU A 65 4.56 10.67 0.05
C GLU A 65 5.65 10.32 1.07
N ILE A 66 6.61 9.45 0.74
CA ILE A 66 7.71 9.04 1.64
C ILE A 66 9.11 9.33 1.09
N GLY A 67 9.21 10.07 0.00
CA GLY A 67 10.49 10.47 -0.61
C GLY A 67 11.22 9.37 -1.38
N VAL A 68 10.51 8.35 -1.90
CA VAL A 68 11.09 7.29 -2.74
C VAL A 68 10.47 7.25 -4.13
N LYS A 69 11.08 6.54 -5.09
CA LYS A 69 10.61 6.51 -6.48
C LYS A 69 9.25 5.80 -6.61
N ARG A 70 9.05 4.68 -5.92
CA ARG A 70 7.80 3.90 -5.92
C ARG A 70 7.57 3.28 -4.55
N ALA A 71 6.36 3.44 -4.01
CA ALA A 71 5.95 2.74 -2.79
C ALA A 71 4.57 2.09 -2.94
N VAL A 72 4.35 1.02 -2.20
CA VAL A 72 3.02 0.41 -2.01
C VAL A 72 2.60 0.52 -0.56
N THR A 73 1.30 0.45 -0.31
CA THR A 73 0.76 0.52 1.05
C THR A 73 0.07 -0.76 1.42
N VAL A 74 0.30 -1.20 2.64
CA VAL A 74 -0.38 -2.36 3.23
C VAL A 74 -1.15 -1.91 4.47
N SER A 75 -2.36 -2.43 4.61
CA SER A 75 -3.17 -2.29 5.81
C SER A 75 -2.75 -3.37 6.79
N LEU A 76 -2.52 -2.98 8.04
CA LEU A 76 -2.24 -3.90 9.12
C LEU A 76 -3.55 -4.33 9.77
N PRO A 77 -3.66 -5.61 10.19
CA PRO A 77 -4.78 -6.02 11.02
C PRO A 77 -4.79 -5.20 12.31
N PRO A 78 -5.96 -4.92 12.92
CA PRO A 78 -6.08 -3.99 14.04
C PRO A 78 -5.12 -4.26 15.22
N ILE A 79 -4.86 -5.53 15.53
CA ILE A 79 -3.93 -5.93 16.59
C ILE A 79 -2.49 -5.51 16.31
N SER A 80 -2.10 -5.45 15.03
CA SER A 80 -0.75 -5.06 14.60
C SER A 80 -0.57 -3.55 14.48
N ARG A 81 -1.64 -2.75 14.58
CA ARG A 81 -1.55 -1.28 14.62
C ARG A 81 -1.07 -0.76 15.99
N GLN A 82 -1.23 -1.56 17.05
CA GLN A 82 -0.73 -1.23 18.36
C GLN A 82 0.74 -1.66 18.48
N ARG A 83 1.64 -0.70 18.58
CA ARG A 83 3.08 -0.97 18.71
C ARG A 83 3.52 -0.76 20.14
N LYS A 84 3.91 -1.83 20.83
CA LYS A 84 4.64 -1.72 22.10
C LYS A 84 6.08 -1.32 21.76
N VAL A 85 6.52 -0.20 22.31
CA VAL A 85 7.92 0.24 22.27
C VAL A 85 8.48 0.23 23.67
N ASP A 86 9.69 -0.31 23.86
CA ASP A 86 10.33 -0.38 25.18
C ASP A 86 10.91 0.98 25.61
N PHE A 87 11.16 1.87 24.65
CA PHE A 87 11.57 3.26 24.84
C PHE A 87 10.97 4.11 23.71
N PHE A 88 10.59 5.36 23.97
CA PHE A 88 10.09 6.27 22.94
C PHE A 88 11.30 6.80 22.14
N PRO A 89 11.50 6.42 20.87
CA PRO A 89 12.59 6.98 20.09
C PRO A 89 12.29 8.47 19.85
N VAL A 90 13.03 9.35 20.55
CA VAL A 90 13.07 10.80 20.27
C VAL A 90 14.07 11.09 19.14
N ASP A 91 14.57 10.07 18.44
CA ASP A 91 15.16 10.27 17.13
C ASP A 91 14.01 10.64 16.21
N SER A 92 13.84 11.96 16.05
CA SER A 92 12.94 12.56 15.09
C SER A 92 13.21 11.91 13.74
N GLU A 93 12.34 10.99 13.33
CA GLU A 93 12.24 10.69 11.91
C GLU A 93 12.07 12.04 11.20
N PRO A 94 12.85 12.31 10.14
CA PRO A 94 12.71 13.56 9.43
C PRO A 94 11.24 13.67 9.03
N VAL A 95 10.55 14.64 9.63
CA VAL A 95 9.22 15.02 9.17
C VAL A 95 9.46 15.51 7.75
N LEU A 96 9.14 14.67 6.77
CA LEU A 96 9.13 15.05 5.37
C LEU A 96 7.98 16.06 5.21
N ILE A 97 8.32 17.32 5.41
CA ILE A 97 7.49 18.46 5.00
C ILE A 97 7.79 18.65 3.52
N PHE A 98 6.86 18.26 2.66
CA PHE A 98 6.86 18.60 1.25
C PHE A 98 6.25 19.99 1.05
#